data_AF-A0A1G2DQW7-F1
#
_entry.id   AF-A0A1G2DQW7-F1
#
_cell.length_a   1.000
_cell.length_b   1.000
_cell.length_c   1.000
_cell.angle_alpha   90.00
_cell.angle_beta   90.00
_cell.angle_gamma   90.00
#
_symmetry.space_group_name_H-M   'P 1'
#
loop_
_entity.id
_entity.type
_entity.pdbx_description
1 polymer ?
#
loop_
_entity_poly.entity_id
_entity_poly.type
_entity_poly.pdbx_seq_one_letter_code
_entity_poly.pdbx_strand_id
1 'polypeptide(L)'
;MKGKRTLGAAWLVLFAFMFVFAVTGCSSVSTISDDSSWESRLTAATTFGEVARVYWDAPEGSEAEKVALEKLKTILKSRLAAATTLEEVWGVYRYAPEGSEVRKAVLEKMLSLATTFEEVARVYRYAPEGSEVRKAVLEKMLSLATTLEEVRGCTGTHRKEAR
;
A
#
# COMPACT_ATOMS: atom_id res chain seq x y z
N MET A 1 7.91 -71.12 -20.00
CA MET A 1 8.20 -70.42 -18.72
C MET A 1 7.78 -68.96 -18.93
N LYS A 2 6.58 -68.54 -18.50
CA LYS A 2 6.24 -67.94 -17.17
C LYS A 2 7.02 -66.61 -16.99
N GLY A 3 6.46 -65.41 -16.91
CA GLY A 3 5.09 -64.86 -16.88
C GLY A 3 5.14 -63.36 -17.24
N LYS A 4 4.09 -62.80 -17.84
CA LYS A 4 2.98 -62.03 -17.24
C LYS A 4 3.24 -60.51 -17.14
N ARG A 5 2.42 -59.79 -17.92
CA ARG A 5 2.10 -58.35 -17.85
C ARG A 5 1.41 -58.03 -16.51
N THR A 6 1.61 -56.82 -15.97
CA THR A 6 0.55 -56.02 -15.30
C THR A 6 0.98 -54.56 -15.17
N LEU A 7 0.20 -53.67 -15.81
CA LEU A 7 0.02 -52.27 -15.41
C LEU A 7 -0.52 -52.20 -13.97
N GLY A 8 -0.20 -51.10 -13.28
CA GLY A 8 -1.08 -50.55 -12.24
C GLY A 8 -0.42 -50.28 -10.90
N ALA A 9 -0.55 -49.03 -10.45
CA ALA A 9 -0.46 -48.58 -9.06
C ALA A 9 0.91 -48.63 -8.35
N ALA A 10 1.68 -47.55 -8.47
CA ALA A 10 2.59 -47.13 -7.39
C ALA A 10 2.85 -45.60 -7.34
N TRP A 11 2.02 -44.81 -8.02
CA TRP A 11 1.89 -43.38 -7.72
C TRP A 11 0.98 -43.30 -6.50
N LEU A 12 1.50 -43.50 -5.28
CA LEU A 12 0.87 -43.19 -3.97
C LEU A 12 1.64 -43.75 -2.74
N VAL A 13 2.98 -43.85 -2.76
CA VAL A 13 3.74 -44.28 -1.55
C VAL A 13 4.84 -43.30 -1.12
N LEU A 14 5.17 -42.27 -1.91
CA LEU A 14 6.06 -41.19 -1.44
C LEU A 14 5.37 -40.18 -0.50
N PHE A 15 4.09 -40.39 -0.17
CA PHE A 15 3.32 -39.52 0.74
C PHE A 15 3.29 -40.01 2.20
N ALA A 16 4.02 -41.08 2.54
CA ALA A 16 3.89 -41.76 3.84
C ALA A 16 5.23 -42.14 4.49
N PHE A 17 6.22 -41.24 4.48
CA PHE A 17 7.40 -41.35 5.36
C PHE A 17 7.58 -40.09 6.22
N MET A 18 6.45 -39.54 6.67
CA MET A 18 6.31 -38.56 7.75
C MET A 18 5.83 -39.28 9.01
N PHE A 19 6.53 -40.33 9.43
CA PHE A 19 6.30 -40.92 10.74
C PHE A 19 7.51 -41.75 11.16
N VAL A 20 7.95 -41.55 12.41
CA VAL A 20 8.74 -42.46 13.26
C VAL A 20 10.27 -42.20 13.38
N PHE A 21 10.59 -41.38 14.40
CA PHE A 21 11.68 -41.50 15.40
C PHE A 21 13.17 -41.54 14.98
N ALA A 22 13.97 -40.62 15.53
CA ALA A 22 14.94 -40.96 16.61
C ALA A 22 15.79 -39.73 17.04
N VAL A 23 15.43 -39.21 18.22
CA VAL A 23 16.22 -38.58 19.28
C VAL A 23 17.76 -38.58 19.09
N THR A 24 18.36 -37.41 18.88
CA THR A 24 19.27 -36.73 19.83
C THR A 24 19.78 -35.42 19.22
N GLY A 25 19.43 -34.30 19.84
CA GLY A 25 20.14 -33.04 19.67
C GLY A 25 19.77 -32.24 18.43
N CYS A 26 18.78 -31.36 18.57
CA CYS A 26 18.97 -29.95 18.28
C CYS A 26 17.81 -29.17 18.88
N SER A 27 18.19 -28.12 19.58
CA SER A 27 17.39 -27.13 20.31
C SER A 27 15.94 -27.05 19.87
N SER A 28 15.05 -27.32 20.82
CA SER A 28 13.69 -26.79 20.81
C SER A 28 13.81 -25.26 20.75
N VAL A 29 13.87 -24.70 19.54
CA VAL A 29 13.65 -23.27 19.33
C VAL A 29 12.15 -23.10 19.45
N SER A 30 11.76 -22.53 20.58
CA SER A 30 10.39 -22.30 20.98
C SER A 30 9.69 -21.40 19.95
N THR A 31 8.76 -21.93 19.16
CA THR A 31 7.89 -21.12 18.29
C THR A 31 6.41 -21.25 18.65
N ILE A 32 6.09 -21.41 19.94
CA ILE A 32 4.69 -21.59 20.41
C ILE A 32 4.24 -20.52 21.41
N SER A 33 5.03 -19.47 21.68
CA SER A 33 4.62 -18.44 22.66
C SER A 33 4.20 -17.08 22.10
N ASP A 34 4.35 -16.81 20.80
CA ASP A 34 4.14 -15.45 20.28
C ASP A 34 2.89 -15.28 19.39
N ASP A 35 2.48 -16.31 18.64
CA ASP A 35 1.36 -16.16 17.68
C ASP A 35 0.01 -15.83 18.35
N SER A 36 -0.29 -16.46 19.50
CA SER A 36 -1.53 -16.18 20.26
C SER A 36 -1.59 -14.75 20.81
N SER A 37 -0.44 -14.16 21.14
CA SER A 37 -0.35 -12.78 21.63
C SER A 37 -0.72 -11.79 20.52
N TRP A 38 -0.20 -12.01 19.31
CA TRP A 38 -0.47 -11.14 18.16
C TRP A 38 -1.92 -11.23 17.68
N GLU A 39 -2.49 -12.43 17.60
CA GLU A 39 -3.90 -12.62 17.23
C GLU A 39 -4.85 -11.89 18.19
N SER A 40 -4.59 -11.98 19.50
CA SER A 40 -5.37 -11.27 20.51
C SER A 40 -5.27 -9.75 20.35
N ARG A 41 -4.05 -9.23 20.16
CA ARG A 41 -3.80 -7.80 19.93
C ARG A 41 -4.45 -7.30 18.64
N LEU A 42 -4.39 -8.08 17.56
CA LEU A 42 -5.01 -7.74 16.28
C LEU A 42 -6.54 -7.74 16.36
N THR A 43 -7.11 -8.68 17.10
CA THR A 43 -8.56 -8.78 17.29
C THR A 43 -9.08 -7.62 18.13
N ALA A 44 -8.36 -7.26 19.21
CA ALA A 44 -8.70 -6.13 20.05
C ALA A 44 -8.50 -4.78 19.35
N ALA A 45 -7.50 -4.68 18.45
CA ALA A 45 -7.24 -3.47 17.68
C ALA A 45 -8.38 -3.20 16.70
N THR A 46 -9.16 -2.15 16.96
CA THR A 46 -10.27 -1.73 16.09
C THR A 46 -10.02 -0.37 15.47
N THR A 47 -9.17 0.43 16.08
CA THR A 47 -8.80 1.75 15.59
C THR A 47 -7.54 1.70 14.74
N PHE A 48 -7.38 2.71 13.89
CA PHE A 48 -6.16 2.88 13.11
C PHE A 48 -4.90 2.87 13.99
N GLY A 49 -4.89 3.61 15.09
CA GLY A 49 -3.70 3.76 15.93
C GLY A 49 -3.28 2.43 16.56
N GLU A 50 -4.24 1.59 16.96
CA GLU A 50 -3.97 0.27 17.53
C GLU A 50 -3.46 -0.70 16.47
N VAL A 51 -4.12 -0.78 15.30
CA VAL A 51 -3.71 -1.68 14.21
C VAL A 51 -2.32 -1.30 13.71
N ALA A 52 -2.08 -0.01 13.55
CA ALA A 52 -0.81 0.49 13.08
C ALA A 52 0.30 0.23 14.11
N ARG A 53 0.04 0.41 15.42
CA ARG A 53 0.96 0.00 16.49
C ARG A 53 1.30 -1.49 16.40
N VAL A 54 0.31 -2.35 16.21
CA VAL A 54 0.56 -3.79 16.05
C VAL A 54 1.40 -4.09 14.81
N TYR A 55 1.18 -3.38 13.70
CA TYR A 55 2.00 -3.49 12.50
C TYR A 55 3.48 -3.13 12.75
N TRP A 56 3.76 -2.00 13.42
CA TRP A 56 5.15 -1.59 13.71
C TRP A 56 5.85 -2.41 14.79
N ASP A 57 5.09 -2.99 15.72
CA ASP A 57 5.63 -3.84 16.78
C ASP A 57 5.89 -5.28 16.29
N ALA A 58 5.21 -5.72 15.23
CA ALA A 58 5.30 -7.09 14.73
C ALA A 58 6.68 -7.35 14.09
N PRO A 59 7.25 -8.56 14.25
CA PRO A 59 8.48 -8.92 13.55
C PRO A 59 8.31 -8.87 12.03
N GLU A 60 9.30 -8.35 11.32
CA GLU A 60 9.29 -8.26 9.86
C GLU A 60 9.15 -9.66 9.23
N GLY A 61 8.25 -9.78 8.25
CA GLY A 61 7.90 -11.02 7.56
C GLY A 61 6.97 -11.96 8.33
N SER A 62 6.62 -11.64 9.58
CA SER A 62 5.73 -12.47 10.40
C SER A 62 4.30 -12.49 9.87
N GLU A 63 3.54 -13.52 10.25
CA GLU A 63 2.11 -13.57 9.91
C GLU A 63 1.32 -12.45 10.59
N ALA A 64 1.70 -12.10 11.82
CA ALA A 64 1.17 -10.96 12.54
C ALA A 64 1.32 -9.65 11.76
N GLU A 65 2.50 -9.38 11.19
CA GLU A 65 2.74 -8.20 10.37
C GLU A 65 1.83 -8.19 9.13
N LYS A 66 1.72 -9.31 8.42
CA LYS A 66 0.88 -9.41 7.21
C LYS A 66 -0.59 -9.17 7.52
N VAL A 67 -1.12 -9.76 8.59
CA VAL A 67 -2.51 -9.56 9.01
C VAL A 67 -2.73 -8.11 9.47
N ALA A 68 -1.79 -7.54 10.23
CA ALA A 68 -1.84 -6.14 10.62
C ALA A 68 -1.85 -5.21 9.41
N LEU A 69 -1.01 -5.50 8.41
CA LEU A 69 -0.90 -4.74 7.17
C LEU A 69 -2.20 -4.78 6.36
N GLU A 70 -2.85 -5.93 6.21
CA GLU A 70 -4.12 -6.04 5.49
C GLU A 70 -5.26 -5.30 6.20
N LYS A 71 -5.31 -5.39 7.53
CA LYS A 71 -6.27 -4.63 8.34
C LYS A 71 -5.99 -3.13 8.25
N LEU A 72 -4.72 -2.72 8.28
CA LEU A 72 -4.29 -1.33 8.12
C LEU A 72 -4.68 -0.78 6.74
N LYS A 73 -4.42 -1.53 5.65
CA LYS A 73 -4.84 -1.18 4.29
C LYS A 73 -6.34 -0.97 4.22
N THR A 74 -7.14 -1.81 4.87
CA THR A 74 -8.60 -1.69 4.91
C THR A 74 -9.03 -0.38 5.58
N ILE A 75 -8.48 -0.08 6.77
CA ILE A 75 -8.78 1.17 7.49
C ILE A 75 -8.33 2.39 6.68
N LEU A 76 -7.16 2.34 6.05
CA LEU A 76 -6.64 3.43 5.22
C LEU A 76 -7.51 3.66 3.98
N LYS A 77 -8.02 2.61 3.33
CA LYS A 77 -8.99 2.73 2.22
C LYS A 77 -10.27 3.44 2.67
N SER A 78 -10.84 3.05 3.82
CA SER A 78 -12.03 3.71 4.37
C SER A 78 -11.76 5.17 4.73
N ARG A 79 -10.61 5.48 5.35
CA ARG A 79 -10.19 6.86 5.64
C ARG A 79 -9.97 7.68 4.39
N LEU A 80 -9.37 7.10 3.37
CA LEU A 80 -9.16 7.75 2.08
C LEU A 80 -10.51 8.08 1.42
N ALA A 81 -11.48 7.17 1.48
CA ALA A 81 -12.81 7.42 0.95
C ALA A 81 -13.50 8.59 1.67
N ALA A 82 -13.41 8.62 3.01
CA ALA A 82 -13.99 9.68 3.84
C ALA A 82 -13.24 11.03 3.76
N ALA A 83 -11.95 11.03 3.40
CA ALA A 83 -11.16 12.24 3.29
C ALA A 83 -11.71 13.18 2.21
N THR A 84 -11.92 14.45 2.56
CA THR A 84 -12.43 15.48 1.65
C THR A 84 -11.43 16.60 1.41
N THR A 85 -10.42 16.70 2.29
CA THR A 85 -9.37 17.73 2.22
C THR A 85 -8.02 17.13 1.82
N LEU A 86 -7.12 17.97 1.28
CA LEU A 86 -5.77 17.54 0.95
C LEU A 86 -5.02 17.06 2.19
N GLU A 87 -5.19 17.73 3.33
CA GLU A 87 -4.52 17.44 4.60
C GLU A 87 -4.90 16.05 5.14
N GLU A 88 -6.18 15.69 5.05
CA GLU A 88 -6.65 14.36 5.42
C GLU A 88 -6.05 13.27 4.52
N VAL A 89 -6.03 13.51 3.21
CA VAL A 89 -5.42 12.59 2.24
C VAL A 89 -3.90 12.47 2.48
N TRP A 90 -3.22 13.57 2.85
CA TRP A 90 -1.83 13.58 3.30
C TRP A 90 -1.62 12.79 4.59
N GLY A 91 -2.59 12.84 5.51
CA GLY A 91 -2.65 11.98 6.68
C GLY A 91 -2.59 10.51 6.29
N VAL A 92 -3.38 10.08 5.31
CA VAL A 92 -3.39 8.70 4.81
C VAL A 92 -2.07 8.36 4.11
N TYR A 93 -1.51 9.25 3.28
CA TYR A 93 -0.25 9.03 2.55
C TYR A 93 0.92 8.64 3.45
N ARG A 94 1.03 9.28 4.63
CA ARG A 94 2.13 9.06 5.57
C ARG A 94 2.20 7.64 6.12
N TYR A 95 1.07 6.93 6.12
CA TYR A 95 0.94 5.59 6.66
C TYR A 95 0.63 4.55 5.58
N ALA A 96 0.44 4.99 4.33
CA ALA A 96 0.25 4.08 3.21
C ALA A 96 1.57 3.38 2.90
N PRO A 97 1.59 2.02 2.86
CA PRO A 97 2.79 1.27 2.51
C PRO A 97 3.30 1.66 1.13
N GLU A 98 4.62 1.73 0.97
CA GLU A 98 5.24 2.03 -0.31
C GLU A 98 4.90 0.97 -1.36
N GLY A 99 4.69 1.41 -2.61
CA GLY A 99 4.27 0.53 -3.70
C GLY A 99 2.86 -0.07 -3.57
N SER A 100 2.11 0.23 -2.52
CA SER A 100 0.75 -0.31 -2.35
C SER A 100 -0.29 0.42 -3.21
N GLU A 101 -1.35 -0.31 -3.56
CA GLU A 101 -2.54 0.26 -4.24
C GLU A 101 -3.17 1.41 -3.44
N VAL A 102 -3.09 1.38 -2.11
CA VAL A 102 -3.57 2.47 -1.26
C VAL A 102 -2.77 3.74 -1.55
N ARG A 103 -1.45 3.64 -1.67
CA ARG A 103 -0.59 4.79 -1.94
C ARG A 103 -0.83 5.38 -3.32
N LYS A 104 -1.09 4.53 -4.32
CA LYS A 104 -1.51 4.97 -5.66
C LYS A 104 -2.84 5.74 -5.60
N ALA A 105 -3.87 5.16 -4.99
CA ALA A 105 -5.19 5.79 -4.84
C ALA A 105 -5.12 7.11 -4.04
N VAL A 106 -4.25 7.19 -3.04
CA VAL A 106 -3.99 8.43 -2.30
C VAL A 106 -3.46 9.52 -3.22
N LEU A 107 -2.44 9.23 -4.03
CA LEU A 107 -1.85 10.22 -4.94
C LEU A 107 -2.84 10.67 -6.02
N GLU A 108 -3.64 9.75 -6.55
CA GLU A 108 -4.72 10.07 -7.50
C GLU A 108 -5.74 11.03 -6.86
N LYS A 109 -6.20 10.73 -5.64
CA LYS A 109 -7.14 11.60 -4.93
C LYS A 109 -6.52 12.96 -4.58
N MET A 110 -5.24 13.01 -4.19
CA MET A 110 -4.54 14.28 -3.99
C MET A 110 -4.51 15.10 -5.28
N LEU A 111 -4.21 14.48 -6.41
CA LEU A 111 -4.20 15.16 -7.71
C LEU A 111 -5.60 15.69 -8.07
N SER A 112 -6.67 14.96 -7.77
CA SER A 112 -8.04 15.43 -7.99
C SER A 112 -8.38 16.65 -7.13
N LEU A 113 -7.98 16.66 -5.85
CA LEU A 113 -8.24 17.77 -4.92
C LEU A 113 -7.30 18.97 -5.13
N ALA A 114 -6.10 18.76 -5.67
CA ALA A 114 -5.16 19.82 -5.95
C ALA A 114 -5.71 20.76 -7.03
N THR A 115 -5.85 22.04 -6.71
CA THR A 115 -6.37 23.06 -7.63
C THR A 115 -5.30 24.07 -8.04
N THR A 116 -4.26 24.23 -7.21
CA THR A 116 -3.17 25.17 -7.45
C THR A 116 -1.93 24.47 -8.02
N PHE A 117 -1.09 25.25 -8.70
CA PHE A 117 0.18 24.74 -9.22
C PHE A 117 1.07 24.18 -8.10
N GLU A 118 1.10 24.84 -6.93
CA GLU A 118 1.90 24.40 -5.78
C GLU A 118 1.43 23.07 -5.20
N GLU A 119 0.12 22.86 -5.10
CA GLU A 119 -0.45 21.58 -4.65
C GLU A 119 -0.14 20.46 -5.63
N VAL A 120 -0.29 20.71 -6.93
CA VAL A 120 0.05 19.74 -7.97
C VAL A 120 1.55 19.44 -7.98
N ALA A 121 2.41 20.45 -7.79
CA ALA A 121 3.86 20.30 -7.62
C ALA A 121 4.24 19.54 -6.37
N ARG A 122 3.47 19.67 -5.30
CA ARG A 122 3.63 18.83 -4.13
C ARG A 122 3.37 17.37 -4.49
N VAL A 123 2.27 17.05 -5.18
CA VAL A 123 1.98 15.66 -5.60
C VAL A 123 3.08 15.09 -6.52
N TYR A 124 3.61 15.90 -7.45
CA TYR A 124 4.70 15.50 -8.35
C TYR A 124 5.93 14.95 -7.62
N ARG A 125 6.35 15.62 -6.54
CA ARG A 125 7.55 15.23 -5.77
C ARG A 125 7.47 13.84 -5.14
N TYR A 126 6.26 13.34 -4.92
CA TYR A 126 6.02 12.06 -4.25
C TYR A 126 5.46 11.00 -5.20
N ALA A 127 5.16 11.37 -6.44
CA ALA A 127 4.72 10.45 -7.47
C ALA A 127 5.93 9.65 -7.98
N PRO A 128 5.86 8.30 -7.99
CA PRO A 128 6.96 7.48 -8.47
C PRO A 128 7.28 7.78 -9.95
N GLU A 129 8.55 7.70 -10.29
CA GLU A 129 9.01 7.95 -11.66
C GLU A 129 8.41 6.94 -12.65
N GLY A 130 8.02 7.43 -13.83
CA GLY A 130 7.36 6.62 -14.86
C GLY A 130 5.92 6.18 -14.53
N SER A 131 5.37 6.54 -13.36
CA SER A 131 4.00 6.17 -13.02
C SER A 131 2.95 6.95 -13.80
N GLU A 132 1.78 6.33 -14.02
CA GLU A 132 0.62 6.99 -14.65
C GLU A 132 0.17 8.22 -13.85
N VAL A 133 0.30 8.19 -12.53
CA VAL A 133 0.00 9.36 -11.68
C VAL A 133 0.94 10.52 -12.01
N ARG A 134 2.25 10.26 -12.22
CA ARG A 134 3.21 11.32 -12.57
C ARG A 134 2.92 11.92 -13.94
N LYS A 135 2.47 11.13 -14.92
CA LYS A 135 2.00 11.63 -16.21
C LYS A 135 0.79 12.56 -16.05
N ALA A 136 -0.24 12.11 -15.32
CA ALA A 136 -1.43 12.90 -15.04
C ALA A 136 -1.13 14.20 -14.28
N VAL A 137 -0.18 14.17 -13.34
CA VAL A 137 0.32 15.35 -12.63
C VAL A 137 0.93 16.36 -13.61
N LEU A 138 1.79 15.90 -14.52
CA LEU A 138 2.44 16.77 -15.52
C LEU A 138 1.42 17.40 -16.47
N GLU A 139 0.44 16.63 -16.95
CA GLU A 139 -0.65 17.15 -17.79
C GLU A 139 -1.44 18.24 -17.06
N LYS A 140 -1.76 18.03 -15.78
CA LYS A 140 -2.45 19.04 -14.96
C LYS A 140 -1.59 20.27 -14.68
N MET A 141 -0.27 20.12 -14.49
CA MET A 141 0.63 21.25 -14.35
C MET A 141 0.68 22.11 -15.61
N LEU A 142 0.74 21.48 -16.77
CA LEU A 142 0.79 22.18 -18.05
C LEU A 142 -0.50 22.98 -18.27
N SER A 143 -1.68 22.39 -17.99
CA SER A 143 -2.95 23.12 -18.10
C SER A 143 -3.08 24.28 -17.10
N LEU A 144 -2.56 24.14 -15.89
CA LEU A 144 -2.50 25.25 -14.93
C LEU A 144 -1.50 26.34 -15.34
N ALA A 145 -0.39 25.98 -15.98
CA ALA A 145 0.60 26.95 -16.47
C ALA A 145 0.04 27.77 -17.64
N THR A 146 -0.63 27.14 -18.61
CA THR A 146 -1.21 27.84 -19.75
C THR A 146 -2.34 28.78 -19.34
N THR A 147 -3.20 28.37 -18.40
CA THR A 147 -4.28 29.22 -17.88
C THR A 147 -3.74 30.45 -17.12
N LEU A 148 -2.66 30.32 -16.36
CA LEU A 148 -2.02 31.46 -15.70
C LEU A 148 -1.39 32.44 -16.69
N GLU A 149 -0.86 31.98 -17.82
CA GLU A 149 -0.38 32.86 -18.90
C GLU A 149 -1.53 33.58 -19.60
N GLU A 150 -2.66 32.91 -19.86
CA GLU A 150 -3.86 33.56 -20.40
C GLU A 150 -4.43 34.62 -19.45
N VAL A 151 -4.51 34.33 -18.14
CA VAL A 151 -4.92 35.31 -17.11
C VAL A 151 -3.97 36.51 -17.06
N ARG A 152 -2.67 36.28 -17.19
CA ARG A 152 -1.65 37.34 -17.19
C ARG A 152 -1.64 38.14 -18.50
N GLY A 153 -1.97 37.52 -19.63
CA GLY A 153 -2.12 38.19 -20.93
C GLY A 153 -3.31 39.16 -20.98
N CYS A 154 -4.42 38.82 -20.30
CA CYS A 154 -5.61 39.67 -20.23
C CYS A 154 -5.48 40.90 -19.30
N THR A 155 -4.56 40.88 -18.33
CA THR A 155 -4.34 42.01 -17.41
C THR A 155 -3.38 43.07 -17.95
N GLY A 156 -2.75 42.83 -19.10
CA GLY A 156 -1.72 43.70 -19.69
C GLY A 156 -2.18 44.76 -20.70
N THR A 157 -3.45 44.82 -21.11
CA THR A 157 -3.87 45.63 -22.29
C THR A 157 -4.97 46.67 -22.03
N HIS A 158 -5.09 47.19 -20.79
CA HIS A 158 -5.98 48.33 -20.50
C HIS A 158 -5.30 49.60 -19.98
N ARG A 159 -3.97 49.76 -20.14
CA ARG A 159 -3.35 51.09 -20.06
C ARG A 159 -3.21 51.68 -21.46
N LYS A 160 -4.34 52.05 -22.07
CA LYS A 160 -4.32 52.96 -23.21
C LYS A 160 -3.79 54.31 -22.74
N GLU A 161 -2.85 54.80 -23.52
CA GLU A 161 -2.28 56.14 -23.50
C GLU A 161 -3.37 57.19 -23.23
N ALA A 162 -3.16 58.01 -22.21
CA ALA A 162 -3.85 59.27 -22.06
C ALA A 162 -2.82 60.36 -21.79
N ARG A 163 -2.51 61.05 -22.89
CA ARG A 163 -1.79 62.34 -23.04
C ARG A 163 -0.28 62.39 -22.82
#